data_AF-X1F722-F1
#
_entry.id   AF-X1F722-F1
#
_cell.length_a   1.000
_cell.length_b   1.000
_cell.length_c   1.000
_cell.angle_alpha   90.00
_cell.angle_beta   90.00
_cell.angle_gamma   90.00
#
_symmetry.space_group_name_H-M   'P 1'
#
loop_
_entity.id
_entity.type
_entity.pdbx_description
1 polymer ?
#
loop_
_entity_poly.entity_id
_entity_poly.type
_entity_poly.pdbx_seq_one_letter_code
_entity_poly.pdbx_strand_id
1 'polypeptide(L)'
;TQSTMSICSIEDIAAAVDKPFWFQLYVMKDRGFIKELVQRAIAAKCSALVLTVDLQVIGQRHADIKNGMTIPPEWTLSKFIDFATKPAWVSGVLQGKRRTFGNIAGHVKNTEDLNRLAEWTASQFDTSLNWKDVEWIRSIWPGKLIIKGILDVEDAEEAAKTGAQAMVVSNHGGRQLDGAPSSIEVLPEIVDAVGSKMEIMFDGGIRSGQDVMRALALGAKSCMIGRAYAYGLGAGGQAGVAKAIDIIQKELLTTMGLCGVNRIDEIDDHIIAV
;
A
#
# COMPACT_ATOMS: atom_id res chain seq x y z
N THR A 1 7.33 -1.37 0.10
CA THR A 1 6.41 -2.42 -0.38
C THR A 1 6.03 -2.14 -1.81
N GLN A 2 6.21 -3.09 -2.73
CA GLN A 2 5.76 -2.97 -4.11
C GLN A 2 4.34 -3.54 -4.25
N SER A 3 3.49 -2.89 -5.05
CA SER A 3 2.10 -3.28 -5.26
C SER A 3 1.95 -4.30 -6.39
N THR A 4 0.98 -5.22 -6.27
CA THR A 4 0.53 -6.07 -7.38
C THR A 4 0.25 -5.25 -8.65
N MET A 5 -0.32 -4.04 -8.52
CA MET A 5 -0.64 -3.13 -9.63
C MET A 5 0.52 -2.18 -10.01
N SER A 6 1.76 -2.58 -9.76
CA SER A 6 2.95 -1.77 -10.10
C SER A 6 3.21 -1.72 -11.61
N ILE A 7 3.71 -0.58 -12.09
CA ILE A 7 4.20 -0.40 -13.47
C ILE A 7 5.47 -1.23 -13.70
N CYS A 8 6.38 -1.29 -12.73
CA CYS A 8 7.54 -2.17 -12.75
C CYS A 8 7.18 -3.57 -12.24
N SER A 9 7.73 -4.63 -12.84
CA SER A 9 7.53 -5.99 -12.34
C SER A 9 8.28 -6.26 -11.02
N ILE A 10 7.99 -7.38 -10.36
CA ILE A 10 8.76 -7.85 -9.18
C ILE A 10 10.25 -7.96 -9.54
N GLU A 11 10.54 -8.49 -10.73
CA GLU A 11 11.91 -8.71 -11.24
C GLU A 11 12.61 -7.39 -11.56
N ASP A 12 11.90 -6.42 -12.15
CA ASP A 12 12.45 -5.08 -12.39
C ASP A 12 12.89 -4.43 -11.07
N ILE A 13 12.11 -4.58 -9.99
CA ILE A 13 12.47 -4.05 -8.67
C ILE A 13 13.63 -4.84 -8.07
N ALA A 14 13.61 -6.17 -8.13
CA ALA A 14 14.68 -7.01 -7.62
C ALA A 14 16.04 -6.73 -8.29
N ALA A 15 16.04 -6.37 -9.58
CA ALA A 15 17.24 -5.97 -10.30
C ALA A 15 17.72 -4.55 -9.94
N ALA A 16 16.86 -3.71 -9.36
CA ALA A 16 17.15 -2.31 -9.07
C ALA A 16 17.51 -2.03 -7.61
N VAL A 17 17.43 -3.03 -6.71
CA VAL A 17 17.68 -2.85 -5.28
C VAL A 17 18.59 -3.95 -4.72
N ASP A 18 19.50 -3.56 -3.83
CA ASP A 18 20.38 -4.52 -3.13
C ASP A 18 19.73 -5.07 -1.84
N LYS A 19 18.74 -4.37 -1.30
CA LYS A 19 18.05 -4.75 -0.06
C LYS A 19 16.73 -5.45 -0.39
N PRO A 20 16.35 -6.48 0.40
CA PRO A 20 15.04 -7.11 0.26
C PRO A 20 13.91 -6.08 0.36
N PHE A 21 12.87 -6.28 -0.43
CA PHE A 21 11.65 -5.49 -0.40
C PHE A 21 10.45 -6.38 -0.10
N TRP A 22 9.32 -5.76 0.21
CA TRP A 22 8.06 -6.47 0.47
C TRP A 22 7.20 -6.44 -0.78
N PHE A 23 6.45 -7.50 -1.02
CA PHE A 23 5.47 -7.57 -2.10
C PHE A 23 4.06 -7.54 -1.53
N GLN A 24 3.21 -6.66 -2.06
CA GLN A 24 1.80 -6.60 -1.69
C GLN A 24 0.97 -7.36 -2.72
N LEU A 25 0.15 -8.28 -2.22
CA LEU A 25 -0.72 -9.17 -3.00
C LEU A 25 -2.20 -8.78 -2.83
N TYR A 26 -2.92 -8.68 -3.95
CA TYR A 26 -4.38 -8.72 -3.96
C TYR A 26 -4.87 -10.14 -4.19
N VAL A 27 -5.93 -10.56 -3.49
CA VAL A 27 -6.57 -11.84 -3.78
C VAL A 27 -7.47 -11.69 -4.99
N MET A 28 -7.08 -12.38 -6.05
CA MET A 28 -7.77 -12.45 -7.32
C MET A 28 -8.47 -13.80 -7.51
N LYS A 29 -9.49 -13.83 -8.38
CA LYS A 29 -10.21 -15.07 -8.72
C LYS A 29 -9.29 -16.12 -9.33
N ASP A 30 -8.35 -15.70 -10.18
CA ASP A 30 -7.34 -16.59 -10.75
C ASP A 30 -6.30 -17.01 -9.69
N ARG A 31 -6.58 -18.14 -9.02
CA ARG A 31 -5.67 -18.74 -8.04
C ARG A 31 -4.36 -19.23 -8.65
N GLY A 32 -4.34 -19.55 -9.95
CA GLY A 32 -3.12 -19.90 -10.68
C GLY A 32 -2.18 -18.70 -10.76
N PHE A 33 -2.72 -17.53 -11.12
CA PHE A 33 -1.99 -16.28 -11.15
C PHE A 33 -1.43 -15.89 -9.78
N ILE A 34 -2.22 -16.04 -8.72
CA ILE A 34 -1.73 -15.77 -7.36
C ILE A 34 -0.53 -16.67 -7.03
N LYS A 35 -0.61 -17.98 -7.33
CA LYS A 35 0.51 -18.91 -7.09
C LYS A 35 1.76 -18.46 -7.85
N GLU A 36 1.61 -18.03 -9.10
CA GLU A 36 2.72 -17.51 -9.90
C GLU A 36 3.33 -16.24 -9.28
N LEU A 37 2.51 -15.27 -8.87
CA LEU A 37 2.99 -14.05 -8.21
C LEU A 37 3.73 -14.37 -6.90
N VAL A 38 3.22 -15.31 -6.11
CA VAL A 38 3.88 -15.77 -4.88
C VAL A 38 5.22 -16.43 -5.21
N GLN A 39 5.30 -17.30 -6.22
CA GLN A 39 6.55 -17.92 -6.66
C GLN A 39 7.57 -16.87 -7.15
N ARG A 40 7.12 -15.87 -7.91
CA ARG A 40 7.96 -14.75 -8.38
C ARG A 40 8.48 -13.93 -7.21
N ALA A 41 7.64 -13.63 -6.21
CA ALA A 41 8.05 -12.94 -4.99
C ALA A 41 9.07 -13.75 -4.18
N ILE A 42 8.93 -15.08 -4.09
CA ILE A 42 9.91 -15.97 -3.46
C ILE A 42 11.24 -15.93 -4.23
N ALA A 43 11.20 -16.07 -5.57
CA ALA A 43 12.40 -16.06 -6.42
C ALA A 43 13.15 -14.72 -6.34
N ALA A 44 12.41 -13.61 -6.25
CA ALA A 44 12.94 -12.27 -6.03
C ALA A 44 13.41 -11.99 -4.59
N LYS A 45 13.30 -12.98 -3.69
CA LYS A 45 13.70 -12.90 -2.29
C LYS A 45 13.00 -11.76 -1.53
N CYS A 46 11.73 -11.53 -1.84
CA CYS A 46 10.90 -10.62 -1.05
C CYS A 46 10.90 -11.08 0.42
N SER A 47 11.15 -10.18 1.36
CA SER A 47 11.28 -10.55 2.78
C SER A 47 9.93 -10.72 3.48
N ALA A 48 8.87 -10.16 2.91
CA ALA A 48 7.50 -10.28 3.43
C ALA A 48 6.48 -10.19 2.29
N LEU A 49 5.33 -10.83 2.52
CA LEU A 49 4.13 -10.72 1.70
C LEU A 49 3.08 -9.90 2.47
N VAL A 50 2.56 -8.85 1.87
CA VAL A 50 1.51 -8.00 2.42
C VAL A 50 0.20 -8.34 1.73
N LEU A 51 -0.69 -9.05 2.42
CA LEU A 51 -1.99 -9.43 1.90
C LEU A 51 -3.00 -8.32 2.18
N THR A 52 -3.50 -7.67 1.12
CA THR A 52 -4.50 -6.60 1.27
C THR A 52 -5.91 -7.20 1.24
N VAL A 53 -6.69 -6.96 2.30
CA VAL A 53 -8.01 -7.56 2.51
C VAL A 53 -9.19 -6.59 2.38
N ASP A 54 -8.96 -5.35 1.95
CA ASP A 54 -9.96 -4.26 1.90
C ASP A 54 -10.32 -3.78 0.47
N LEU A 55 -10.05 -4.59 -0.58
CA LEU A 55 -10.17 -4.18 -2.00
C LEU A 55 -10.95 -5.19 -2.89
N GLN A 56 -11.83 -6.02 -2.33
CA GLN A 56 -12.60 -7.01 -3.10
C GLN A 56 -13.68 -6.33 -3.94
N VAL A 57 -14.11 -5.15 -3.51
CA VAL A 57 -14.93 -4.21 -4.28
C VAL A 57 -14.17 -2.90 -4.36
N ILE A 58 -14.04 -2.33 -5.56
CA ILE A 58 -13.33 -1.06 -5.74
C ILE A 58 -14.20 0.08 -5.21
N GLY A 59 -13.64 0.90 -4.32
CA GLY A 59 -14.32 2.09 -3.81
C GLY A 59 -14.61 3.11 -4.91
N GLN A 60 -15.71 3.84 -4.76
CA GLN A 60 -16.11 4.86 -5.73
C GLN A 60 -15.26 6.13 -5.57
N ARG A 61 -14.50 6.48 -6.61
CA ARG A 61 -13.63 7.67 -6.61
C ARG A 61 -14.20 8.71 -7.54
N HIS A 62 -15.00 9.63 -7.02
CA HIS A 62 -15.74 10.60 -7.82
C HIS A 62 -14.84 11.50 -8.69
N ALA A 63 -13.63 11.84 -8.23
CA ALA A 63 -12.68 12.58 -9.05
C ALA A 63 -12.23 11.79 -10.28
N ASP A 64 -11.98 10.49 -10.14
CA ASP A 64 -11.56 9.61 -11.25
C ASP A 64 -12.70 9.48 -12.28
N ILE A 65 -13.95 9.36 -11.81
CA ILE A 65 -15.17 9.31 -12.66
C ILE A 65 -15.35 10.64 -13.41
N LYS A 66 -15.33 11.77 -12.69
CA LYS A 66 -15.48 13.10 -13.28
C LYS A 66 -14.40 13.41 -14.31
N ASN A 67 -13.18 12.94 -14.05
CA ASN A 67 -12.03 13.16 -14.93
C ASN A 67 -11.93 12.10 -16.03
N GLY A 68 -12.84 11.13 -16.11
CA GLY A 68 -12.79 10.03 -17.08
C GLY A 68 -11.43 9.34 -17.09
N MET A 69 -10.91 8.99 -15.90
CA MET A 69 -9.68 8.19 -15.76
C MET A 69 -10.00 6.72 -16.04
N THR A 70 -10.28 6.43 -17.30
CA THR A 70 -10.50 5.08 -17.85
C THR A 70 -9.25 4.58 -18.57
N ILE A 71 -9.21 3.30 -18.89
CA ILE A 71 -8.21 2.71 -19.79
C ILE A 71 -8.99 2.22 -21.03
N PRO A 72 -8.86 2.89 -22.20
CA PRO A 72 -7.99 4.03 -22.47
C PRO A 72 -8.63 5.35 -21.96
N PRO A 73 -7.85 6.40 -21.70
CA PRO A 73 -8.40 7.67 -21.23
C PRO A 73 -9.35 8.26 -22.26
N GLU A 74 -10.52 8.71 -21.83
CA GLU A 74 -11.40 9.50 -22.70
C GLU A 74 -10.74 10.83 -23.05
N TRP A 75 -10.77 11.25 -24.31
CA TRP A 75 -10.21 12.55 -24.73
C TRP A 75 -11.28 13.62 -24.79
N THR A 76 -11.02 14.77 -24.18
CA THR A 76 -11.86 15.97 -24.25
C THR A 76 -10.98 17.19 -24.48
N LEU A 77 -11.56 18.29 -24.98
CA LEU A 77 -10.82 19.54 -25.19
C LEU A 77 -10.18 20.06 -23.89
N SER A 78 -10.90 19.91 -22.76
CA SER A 78 -10.39 20.26 -21.43
C SER A 78 -9.13 19.46 -21.08
N LYS A 79 -9.11 18.14 -21.34
CA LYS A 79 -7.93 17.29 -21.12
C LYS A 79 -6.76 17.65 -22.03
N PHE A 80 -7.04 18.01 -23.28
CA PHE A 80 -5.98 18.46 -24.19
C PHE A 80 -5.30 19.74 -23.67
N ILE A 81 -6.09 20.73 -23.22
CA ILE A 81 -5.58 21.95 -22.60
C ILE A 81 -4.81 21.61 -21.31
N ASP A 82 -5.34 20.72 -20.48
CA ASP A 82 -4.70 20.28 -19.24
C ASP A 82 -3.31 19.67 -19.48
N PHE A 83 -3.17 18.83 -20.51
CA PHE A 83 -1.88 18.27 -20.93
C PHE A 83 -0.96 19.31 -21.53
N ALA A 84 -1.48 20.22 -22.37
CA ALA A 84 -0.71 21.28 -23.01
C ALA A 84 -0.08 22.24 -21.98
N THR A 85 -0.74 22.46 -20.84
CA THR A 85 -0.20 23.26 -19.73
C THR A 85 0.87 22.55 -18.90
N LYS A 86 1.13 21.25 -19.14
CA LYS A 86 2.07 20.42 -18.36
C LYS A 86 3.12 19.74 -19.24
N PRO A 87 3.90 20.49 -20.05
CA PRO A 87 4.82 19.91 -21.03
C PRO A 87 5.91 19.04 -20.39
N ALA A 88 6.41 19.42 -19.21
CA ALA A 88 7.41 18.63 -18.48
C ALA A 88 6.87 17.25 -18.08
N TRP A 89 5.63 17.18 -17.59
CA TRP A 89 4.99 15.92 -17.22
C TRP A 89 4.71 15.05 -18.45
N VAL A 90 4.17 15.63 -19.53
CA VAL A 90 3.90 14.91 -20.78
C VAL A 90 5.18 14.33 -21.36
N SER A 91 6.26 15.10 -21.40
CA SER A 91 7.59 14.63 -21.84
C SER A 91 8.06 13.45 -20.99
N GLY A 92 7.94 13.54 -19.67
CA GLY A 92 8.29 12.45 -18.75
C GLY A 92 7.48 11.16 -18.99
N VAL A 93 6.18 11.28 -19.23
CA VAL A 93 5.31 10.13 -19.56
C VAL A 93 5.71 9.49 -20.89
N LEU A 94 5.97 10.29 -21.93
CA LEU A 94 6.35 9.78 -23.25
C LEU A 94 7.70 9.05 -23.24
N GLN A 95 8.65 9.55 -22.43
CA GLN A 95 9.96 8.94 -22.21
C GLN A 95 9.91 7.71 -21.28
N GLY A 96 8.77 7.46 -20.63
CA GLY A 96 8.58 6.31 -19.74
C GLY A 96 8.78 4.97 -20.46
N LYS A 97 9.65 4.13 -19.91
CA LYS A 97 10.01 2.81 -20.48
C LYS A 97 8.88 1.78 -20.40
N ARG A 98 7.97 1.92 -19.43
CA ARG A 98 6.91 0.96 -19.12
C ARG A 98 5.55 1.67 -19.20
N ARG A 99 4.59 1.04 -19.87
CA ARG A 99 3.24 1.58 -20.11
C ARG A 99 2.12 0.63 -19.68
N THR A 100 2.48 -0.48 -19.03
CA THR A 100 1.58 -1.53 -18.56
C THR A 100 1.85 -1.82 -17.07
N PHE A 101 1.02 -2.68 -16.46
CA PHE A 101 1.29 -3.21 -15.13
C PHE A 101 2.27 -4.38 -15.21
N GLY A 102 3.54 -4.16 -14.83
CA GLY A 102 4.63 -5.13 -15.04
C GLY A 102 4.45 -6.49 -14.37
N ASN A 103 3.66 -6.59 -13.30
CA ASN A 103 3.37 -7.88 -12.67
C ASN A 103 2.30 -8.69 -13.42
N ILE A 104 1.42 -8.02 -14.15
CA ILE A 104 0.27 -8.63 -14.84
C ILE A 104 0.55 -8.81 -16.33
N ALA A 105 1.38 -7.93 -16.90
CA ALA A 105 1.82 -8.00 -18.27
C ALA A 105 2.48 -9.35 -18.55
N GLY A 106 1.91 -10.13 -19.49
CA GLY A 106 2.36 -11.47 -19.87
C GLY A 106 1.47 -12.61 -19.39
N HIS A 107 0.72 -12.44 -18.28
CA HIS A 107 -0.22 -13.46 -17.80
C HIS A 107 -1.50 -13.50 -18.64
N VAL A 108 -2.00 -12.32 -19.00
CA VAL A 108 -3.16 -12.19 -19.89
C VAL A 108 -2.69 -12.39 -21.34
N LYS A 109 -3.20 -13.42 -22.03
CA LYS A 109 -2.90 -13.61 -23.46
C LYS A 109 -3.34 -12.38 -24.27
N ASN A 110 -2.49 -11.90 -25.18
CA ASN A 110 -2.67 -10.68 -25.99
C ASN A 110 -2.62 -9.35 -25.21
N THR A 111 -1.60 -9.18 -24.36
CA THR A 111 -1.30 -7.96 -23.58
C THR A 111 -1.00 -6.68 -24.37
N GLU A 112 -1.02 -6.73 -25.70
CA GLU A 112 -0.85 -5.53 -26.54
C GLU A 112 -2.06 -4.58 -26.44
N ASP A 113 -3.21 -5.10 -25.98
CA ASP A 113 -4.42 -4.31 -25.75
C ASP A 113 -4.55 -3.92 -24.26
N LEU A 114 -4.21 -2.67 -23.95
CA LEU A 114 -4.35 -2.07 -22.62
C LEU A 114 -5.78 -2.18 -22.07
N ASN A 115 -6.79 -2.18 -22.94
CA ASN A 115 -8.19 -2.23 -22.53
C ASN A 115 -8.53 -3.60 -21.95
N ARG A 116 -8.06 -4.66 -22.61
CA ARG A 116 -8.23 -6.04 -22.13
C ARG A 116 -7.53 -6.29 -20.80
N LEU A 117 -6.35 -5.72 -20.62
CA LEU A 117 -5.63 -5.79 -19.34
C LEU A 117 -6.42 -5.12 -18.21
N ALA A 118 -7.02 -3.95 -18.49
CA ALA A 118 -7.84 -3.23 -17.54
C ALA A 118 -9.16 -3.95 -17.22
N GLU A 119 -9.87 -4.46 -18.23
CA GLU A 119 -11.09 -5.26 -18.08
C GLU A 119 -10.83 -6.53 -17.27
N TRP A 120 -9.76 -7.26 -17.61
CA TRP A 120 -9.36 -8.45 -16.88
C TRP A 120 -9.09 -8.10 -15.42
N THR A 121 -8.25 -7.08 -15.15
CA THR A 121 -7.94 -6.63 -13.78
C THR A 121 -9.20 -6.31 -13.00
N ALA A 122 -10.14 -5.56 -13.58
CA ALA A 122 -11.40 -5.20 -12.94
C ALA A 122 -12.27 -6.44 -12.62
N SER A 123 -12.24 -7.45 -13.49
CA SER A 123 -12.99 -8.70 -13.29
C SER A 123 -12.40 -9.62 -12.20
N GLN A 124 -11.12 -9.44 -11.89
CA GLN A 124 -10.36 -10.37 -11.04
C GLN A 124 -10.56 -10.17 -9.55
N PHE A 125 -11.09 -9.06 -9.07
CA PHE A 125 -11.34 -8.87 -7.64
C PHE A 125 -12.36 -9.90 -7.14
N ASP A 126 -11.92 -10.72 -6.17
CA ASP A 126 -12.67 -11.86 -5.64
C ASP A 126 -13.50 -11.45 -4.43
N THR A 127 -14.82 -11.33 -4.60
CA THR A 127 -15.76 -10.99 -3.52
C THR A 127 -16.05 -12.15 -2.58
N SER A 128 -15.44 -13.32 -2.80
CA SER A 128 -15.58 -14.49 -1.92
C SER A 128 -14.43 -14.65 -0.91
N LEU A 129 -13.50 -13.67 -0.85
CA LEU A 129 -12.38 -13.72 0.08
C LEU A 129 -12.88 -13.96 1.51
N ASN A 130 -12.28 -14.96 2.15
CA ASN A 130 -12.50 -15.27 3.56
C ASN A 130 -11.20 -15.76 4.22
N TRP A 131 -11.25 -16.04 5.52
CA TRP A 131 -10.08 -16.47 6.30
C TRP A 131 -9.41 -17.76 5.79
N LYS A 132 -10.13 -18.68 5.14
CA LYS A 132 -9.53 -19.90 4.54
C LYS A 132 -8.61 -19.56 3.36
N ASP A 133 -8.86 -18.45 2.67
CA ASP A 133 -7.98 -18.00 1.61
C ASP A 133 -6.66 -17.45 2.17
N VAL A 134 -6.70 -16.83 3.35
CA VAL A 134 -5.51 -16.40 4.08
C VAL A 134 -4.67 -17.62 4.48
N GLU A 135 -5.30 -18.68 5.00
CA GLU A 135 -4.64 -19.96 5.31
C GLU A 135 -4.02 -20.59 4.06
N TRP A 136 -4.74 -20.58 2.93
CA TRP A 136 -4.22 -21.08 1.67
C TRP A 136 -2.99 -20.28 1.19
N ILE A 137 -3.03 -18.94 1.24
CA ILE A 137 -1.89 -18.08 0.90
C ILE A 137 -0.71 -18.34 1.85
N ARG A 138 -0.99 -18.47 3.15
CA ARG A 138 0.00 -18.85 4.16
C ARG A 138 0.66 -20.19 3.85
N SER A 139 -0.07 -21.16 3.27
CA SER A 139 0.48 -22.47 2.91
C SER A 139 1.46 -22.45 1.72
N ILE A 140 1.34 -21.45 0.82
CA ILE A 140 2.19 -21.34 -0.38
C ILE A 140 3.28 -20.27 -0.25
N TRP A 141 3.15 -19.37 0.71
CA TRP A 141 4.19 -18.39 1.07
C TRP A 141 4.98 -18.91 2.28
N PRO A 142 6.31 -19.01 2.24
CA PRO A 142 7.11 -19.47 3.39
C PRO A 142 7.61 -18.34 4.31
N GLY A 143 7.53 -17.07 3.87
CA GLY A 143 8.14 -15.92 4.58
C GLY A 143 7.23 -15.27 5.63
N LYS A 144 7.54 -14.01 6.00
CA LYS A 144 6.66 -13.22 6.89
C LYS A 144 5.39 -12.81 6.13
N LEU A 145 4.22 -13.02 6.73
CA LEU A 145 2.92 -12.60 6.22
C LEU A 145 2.42 -11.41 7.04
N ILE A 146 1.94 -10.39 6.34
CA ILE A 146 1.38 -9.17 6.91
C ILE A 146 -0.03 -8.98 6.36
N ILE A 147 -1.04 -8.82 7.22
CA ILE A 147 -2.43 -8.60 6.79
C ILE A 147 -2.73 -7.11 6.81
N LYS A 148 -3.18 -6.53 5.70
CA LYS A 148 -3.40 -5.09 5.56
C LYS A 148 -4.87 -4.79 5.25
N GLY A 149 -5.44 -3.82 5.97
CA GLY A 149 -6.81 -3.35 5.75
C GLY A 149 -7.78 -3.70 6.87
N ILE A 150 -7.27 -3.98 8.08
CA ILE A 150 -8.07 -4.28 9.26
C ILE A 150 -8.49 -2.96 9.92
N LEU A 151 -9.76 -2.86 10.32
CA LEU A 151 -10.33 -1.67 10.96
C LEU A 151 -11.18 -1.95 12.20
N ASP A 152 -11.29 -3.20 12.63
CA ASP A 152 -12.04 -3.58 13.82
C ASP A 152 -11.35 -4.72 14.58
N VAL A 153 -11.77 -4.90 15.84
CA VAL A 153 -11.18 -5.86 16.77
C VAL A 153 -11.47 -7.30 16.39
N GLU A 154 -12.66 -7.61 15.86
CA GLU A 154 -13.06 -8.98 15.51
C GLU A 154 -12.15 -9.53 14.41
N ASP A 155 -11.97 -8.77 13.33
CA ASP A 155 -11.07 -9.12 12.24
C ASP A 155 -9.60 -9.13 12.68
N ALA A 156 -9.21 -8.27 13.63
CA ALA A 156 -7.87 -8.29 14.20
C ALA A 156 -7.59 -9.58 14.98
N GLU A 157 -8.57 -10.06 15.76
CA GLU A 157 -8.47 -11.34 16.48
C GLU A 157 -8.41 -12.54 15.54
N GLU A 158 -9.18 -12.55 14.46
CA GLU A 158 -9.09 -13.58 13.42
C GLU A 158 -7.74 -13.55 12.70
N ALA A 159 -7.25 -12.36 12.32
CA ALA A 159 -5.93 -12.21 11.71
C ALA A 159 -4.81 -12.79 12.58
N ALA A 160 -4.88 -12.61 13.90
CA ALA A 160 -3.90 -13.17 14.84
C ALA A 160 -3.90 -14.72 14.86
N LYS A 161 -4.99 -15.39 14.47
CA LYS A 161 -5.09 -16.85 14.41
C LYS A 161 -4.48 -17.45 13.14
N THR A 162 -4.26 -16.64 12.10
CA THR A 162 -3.77 -17.10 10.77
C THR A 162 -2.28 -17.43 10.71
N GLY A 163 -1.52 -17.12 11.76
CA GLY A 163 -0.05 -17.21 11.76
C GLY A 163 0.65 -16.08 10.98
N ALA A 164 -0.07 -15.00 10.68
CA ALA A 164 0.54 -13.74 10.25
C ALA A 164 1.41 -13.14 11.37
N GLN A 165 2.55 -12.55 11.00
CA GLN A 165 3.49 -11.96 11.97
C GLN A 165 3.15 -10.51 12.31
N ALA A 166 2.47 -9.83 11.38
CA ALA A 166 2.09 -8.44 11.55
C ALA A 166 0.76 -8.14 10.85
N MET A 167 0.15 -7.02 11.22
CA MET A 167 -1.00 -6.46 10.51
C MET A 167 -0.83 -4.96 10.32
N VAL A 168 -1.57 -4.38 9.38
CA VAL A 168 -1.63 -2.94 9.14
C VAL A 168 -3.06 -2.47 9.37
N VAL A 169 -3.26 -1.65 10.41
CA VAL A 169 -4.51 -0.91 10.62
C VAL A 169 -4.61 0.15 9.52
N SER A 170 -5.62 0.02 8.65
CA SER A 170 -5.67 0.76 7.39
C SER A 170 -7.08 0.84 6.84
N ASN A 171 -7.48 2.04 6.40
CA ASN A 171 -8.68 2.27 5.60
C ASN A 171 -8.37 2.53 4.12
N HIS A 172 -7.28 1.95 3.63
CA HIS A 172 -6.75 2.15 2.28
C HIS A 172 -6.45 3.62 1.93
N GLY A 173 -6.18 4.46 2.94
CA GLY A 173 -5.98 5.89 2.79
C GLY A 173 -7.24 6.66 2.38
N GLY A 174 -8.40 6.20 2.83
CA GLY A 174 -9.72 6.80 2.57
C GLY A 174 -10.16 6.66 1.11
N ARG A 175 -9.92 5.49 0.50
CA ARG A 175 -10.17 5.25 -0.94
C ARG A 175 -11.21 4.17 -1.24
N GLN A 176 -11.70 3.50 -0.19
CA GLN A 176 -12.51 2.29 -0.31
C GLN A 176 -13.93 2.52 0.19
N LEU A 177 -14.15 2.54 1.50
CA LEU A 177 -15.45 2.81 2.11
C LEU A 177 -15.45 4.21 2.72
N ASP A 178 -16.24 5.11 2.15
CA ASP A 178 -16.48 6.44 2.73
C ASP A 178 -17.42 6.28 3.94
N GLY A 179 -17.09 6.93 5.05
CA GLY A 179 -17.73 6.71 6.36
C GLY A 179 -17.09 5.61 7.22
N ALA A 180 -16.06 4.90 6.72
CA ALA A 180 -15.22 4.08 7.58
C ALA A 180 -14.46 4.97 8.60
N PRO A 181 -14.16 4.46 9.81
CA PRO A 181 -13.42 5.23 10.79
C PRO A 181 -12.03 5.63 10.26
N SER A 182 -11.47 6.67 10.89
CA SER A 182 -10.07 6.95 10.66
C SER A 182 -9.23 5.82 11.24
N SER A 183 -8.17 5.37 10.56
CA SER A 183 -7.37 4.25 11.06
C SER A 183 -6.73 4.52 12.42
N ILE A 184 -6.48 5.79 12.76
CA ILE A 184 -5.85 6.17 14.03
C ILE A 184 -6.82 6.08 15.20
N GLU A 185 -8.12 6.23 14.94
CA GLU A 185 -9.19 6.16 15.94
C GLU A 185 -9.40 4.74 16.45
N VAL A 186 -9.32 3.75 15.55
CA VAL A 186 -9.45 2.31 15.88
C VAL A 186 -8.12 1.65 16.26
N LEU A 187 -6.99 2.35 16.11
CA LEU A 187 -5.67 1.80 16.42
C LEU A 187 -5.54 1.33 17.89
N PRO A 188 -5.93 2.13 18.91
CA PRO A 188 -5.73 1.74 20.31
C PRO A 188 -6.47 0.46 20.70
N GLU A 189 -7.73 0.32 20.32
CA GLU A 189 -8.54 -0.88 20.65
C GLU A 189 -7.98 -2.15 19.97
N ILE A 190 -7.45 -2.04 18.75
CA ILE A 190 -6.79 -3.15 18.07
C ILE A 190 -5.46 -3.52 18.76
N VAL A 191 -4.68 -2.51 19.16
CA VAL A 191 -3.44 -2.75 19.92
C VAL A 191 -3.73 -3.46 21.24
N ASP A 192 -4.75 -3.03 21.97
CA ASP A 192 -5.15 -3.64 23.25
C ASP A 192 -5.57 -5.11 23.06
N ALA A 193 -6.34 -5.41 22.00
CA ALA A 193 -6.85 -6.75 21.74
C ALA A 193 -5.78 -7.76 21.29
N VAL A 194 -4.86 -7.34 20.42
CA VAL A 194 -3.94 -8.27 19.71
C VAL A 194 -2.48 -7.84 19.64
N GLY A 195 -2.11 -6.67 20.14
CA GLY A 195 -0.73 -6.17 20.10
C GLY A 195 0.29 -6.99 20.90
N SER A 196 -0.17 -7.82 21.84
CA SER A 196 0.66 -8.81 22.54
C SER A 196 0.87 -10.11 21.75
N LYS A 197 0.07 -10.36 20.71
CA LYS A 197 0.08 -11.58 19.89
C LYS A 197 0.82 -11.40 18.56
N MET A 198 0.82 -10.18 18.01
CA MET A 198 1.46 -9.87 16.73
C MET A 198 1.85 -8.39 16.62
N GLU A 199 2.71 -8.08 15.66
CA GLU A 199 3.15 -6.69 15.42
C GLU A 199 2.04 -5.87 14.73
N ILE A 200 1.70 -4.71 15.32
CA ILE A 200 0.71 -3.79 14.76
C ILE A 200 1.43 -2.67 14.03
N MET A 201 1.19 -2.57 12.73
CA MET A 201 1.63 -1.48 11.87
C MET A 201 0.46 -0.55 11.58
N PHE A 202 0.77 0.66 11.14
CA PHE A 202 -0.23 1.69 10.88
C PHE A 202 -0.07 2.31 9.49
N ASP A 203 -1.16 2.56 8.78
CA ASP A 203 -1.18 3.50 7.67
C ASP A 203 -2.44 4.40 7.69
N GLY A 204 -2.43 5.42 6.83
CA GLY A 204 -3.52 6.38 6.72
C GLY A 204 -3.14 7.72 7.35
N GLY A 205 -3.36 8.82 6.62
CA GLY A 205 -3.17 10.16 7.16
C GLY A 205 -1.72 10.66 7.38
N ILE A 206 -0.69 9.80 7.55
CA ILE A 206 0.69 10.24 7.87
C ILE A 206 1.26 11.24 6.84
N ARG A 207 1.51 12.48 7.26
CA ARG A 207 2.14 13.54 6.45
C ARG A 207 3.31 14.24 7.14
N SER A 208 3.47 14.03 8.44
CA SER A 208 4.49 14.67 9.25
C SER A 208 5.17 13.69 10.22
N GLY A 209 6.28 14.11 10.81
CA GLY A 209 6.93 13.39 11.89
C GLY A 209 6.07 13.28 13.16
N GLN A 210 5.21 14.27 13.43
CA GLN A 210 4.26 14.24 14.55
C GLN A 210 3.18 13.18 14.35
N ASP A 211 2.72 12.96 13.12
CA ASP A 211 1.77 11.88 12.81
C ASP A 211 2.38 10.51 13.10
N VAL A 212 3.65 10.31 12.73
CA VAL A 212 4.39 9.08 13.03
C VAL A 212 4.48 8.90 14.54
N MET A 213 4.90 9.94 15.26
CA MET A 213 5.05 9.90 16.71
C MET A 213 3.74 9.56 17.43
N ARG A 214 2.61 10.13 17.01
CA ARG A 214 1.28 9.81 17.57
C ARG A 214 0.87 8.36 17.33
N ALA A 215 1.06 7.83 16.12
CA ALA A 215 0.74 6.43 15.85
C ALA A 215 1.61 5.47 16.66
N LEU A 216 2.90 5.78 16.84
CA LEU A 216 3.80 4.98 17.68
C LEU A 216 3.39 5.02 19.15
N ALA A 217 3.02 6.19 19.68
CA ALA A 217 2.54 6.35 21.05
C ALA A 217 1.22 5.62 21.33
N LEU A 218 0.35 5.50 20.32
CA LEU A 218 -0.86 4.67 20.38
C LEU A 218 -0.59 3.18 20.14
N GLY A 219 0.68 2.76 20.13
CA GLY A 219 1.09 1.34 20.17
C GLY A 219 1.43 0.71 18.84
N ALA A 220 1.37 1.43 17.71
CA ALA A 220 1.91 0.93 16.45
C ALA A 220 3.44 0.76 16.56
N LYS A 221 4.00 -0.27 15.93
CA LYS A 221 5.45 -0.52 15.86
C LYS A 221 6.11 0.14 14.65
N SER A 222 5.34 0.42 13.61
CA SER A 222 5.83 1.14 12.44
C SER A 222 4.69 1.77 11.64
N CYS A 223 5.03 2.78 10.84
CA CYS A 223 4.09 3.47 9.96
C CYS A 223 4.41 3.24 8.49
N MET A 224 3.39 3.14 7.65
CA MET A 224 3.50 3.16 6.20
C MET A 224 2.99 4.49 5.65
N ILE A 225 3.74 5.10 4.74
CA ILE A 225 3.33 6.31 4.01
C ILE A 225 2.93 5.96 2.59
N GLY A 226 1.89 6.62 2.08
CA GLY A 226 1.42 6.50 0.69
C GLY A 226 1.60 7.80 -0.08
N ARG A 227 0.57 8.66 -0.05
CA ARG A 227 0.59 9.95 -0.80
C ARG A 227 1.79 10.84 -0.46
N ALA A 228 2.28 10.81 0.78
CA ALA A 228 3.40 11.67 1.21
C ALA A 228 4.66 11.49 0.34
N TYR A 229 5.10 10.25 0.11
CA TYR A 229 6.25 10.01 -0.78
C TYR A 229 5.88 10.18 -2.26
N ALA A 230 4.63 9.90 -2.64
CA ALA A 230 4.16 10.04 -4.02
C ALA A 230 4.14 11.51 -4.48
N TYR A 231 3.87 12.45 -3.59
CA TYR A 231 4.03 13.88 -3.87
C TYR A 231 5.49 14.24 -4.13
N GLY A 232 6.42 13.69 -3.35
CA GLY A 232 7.85 13.82 -3.62
C GLY A 232 8.23 13.25 -5.00
N LEU A 233 7.71 12.08 -5.35
CA LEU A 233 7.93 11.47 -6.68
C LEU A 233 7.45 12.39 -7.81
N GLY A 234 6.25 12.96 -7.69
CA GLY A 234 5.69 13.87 -8.69
C GLY A 234 6.45 15.20 -8.79
N ALA A 235 7.02 15.69 -7.69
CA ALA A 235 7.74 16.96 -7.66
C ALA A 235 9.20 16.86 -8.15
N GLY A 236 9.87 15.74 -7.88
CA GLY A 236 11.33 15.63 -8.10
C GLY A 236 11.86 14.22 -8.31
N GLY A 237 11.01 13.27 -8.73
CA GLY A 237 11.42 11.89 -8.96
C GLY A 237 12.02 11.23 -7.71
N GLN A 238 13.10 10.47 -7.88
CA GLN A 238 13.82 9.81 -6.78
C GLN A 238 14.30 10.81 -5.71
N ALA A 239 14.85 11.97 -6.12
CA ALA A 239 15.33 12.98 -5.18
C ALA A 239 14.18 13.58 -4.36
N GLY A 240 13.01 13.77 -4.98
CA GLY A 240 11.82 14.24 -4.27
C GLY A 240 11.25 13.21 -3.29
N VAL A 241 11.28 11.92 -3.62
CA VAL A 241 10.94 10.83 -2.67
C VAL A 241 11.88 10.85 -1.47
N ALA A 242 13.19 10.89 -1.71
CA ALA A 242 14.20 10.96 -0.65
C ALA A 242 13.98 12.19 0.23
N LYS A 243 13.65 13.34 -0.38
CA LYS A 243 13.37 14.57 0.36
C LYS A 243 12.11 14.49 1.23
N ALA A 244 11.04 13.88 0.74
CA ALA A 244 9.83 13.69 1.53
C ALA A 244 10.08 12.82 2.78
N ILE A 245 10.89 11.75 2.63
CA ILE A 245 11.28 10.88 3.75
C ILE A 245 12.17 11.66 4.75
N ASP A 246 13.16 12.41 4.25
CA ASP A 246 14.06 13.26 5.06
C ASP A 246 13.28 14.29 5.90
N ILE A 247 12.25 14.91 5.33
CA ILE A 247 11.40 15.88 6.05
C ILE A 247 10.68 15.21 7.22
N ILE A 248 9.96 14.11 6.96
CA ILE A 248 9.21 13.38 7.99
C ILE A 248 10.16 12.88 9.10
N GLN A 249 11.34 12.39 8.72
CA GLN A 249 12.36 11.95 9.67
C GLN A 249 12.83 13.11 10.56
N LYS A 250 13.14 14.27 9.98
CA LYS A 250 13.59 15.45 10.72
C LYS A 250 12.52 15.97 11.68
N GLU A 251 11.27 16.04 11.22
CA GLU A 251 10.14 16.42 12.06
C GLU A 251 9.95 15.45 13.23
N LEU A 252 10.11 14.14 13.00
CA LEU A 252 10.02 13.13 14.06
C LEU A 252 11.12 13.35 15.09
N LEU A 253 12.38 13.52 14.66
CA LEU A 253 13.51 13.80 15.54
C LEU A 253 13.34 15.10 16.34
N THR A 254 12.83 16.17 15.71
CA THR A 254 12.50 17.41 16.41
C THR A 254 11.41 17.19 17.47
N THR A 255 10.36 16.45 17.14
CA THR A 255 9.25 16.17 18.07
C THR A 255 9.71 15.32 19.25
N MET A 256 10.48 14.26 18.98
CA MET A 256 11.11 13.45 20.02
C MET A 256 11.96 14.30 20.97
N GLY A 257 12.80 15.19 20.41
CA GLY A 257 13.62 16.11 21.21
C GLY A 257 12.80 17.09 22.07
N LEU A 258 11.68 17.59 21.55
CA LEU A 258 10.77 18.48 22.30
C LEU A 258 10.01 17.75 23.41
N CYS A 259 9.73 16.46 23.24
CA CYS A 259 9.08 15.62 24.25
C CYS A 259 10.08 14.94 25.21
N GLY A 260 11.39 15.16 25.05
CA GLY A 260 12.42 14.53 25.89
C GLY A 260 12.61 13.02 25.63
N VAL A 261 12.21 12.53 24.46
CA VAL A 261 12.31 11.13 24.06
C VAL A 261 13.58 10.92 23.24
N ASN A 262 14.43 9.97 23.62
CA ASN A 262 15.72 9.75 22.95
C ASN A 262 15.71 8.52 22.03
N ARG A 263 14.79 7.58 22.27
CA ARG A 263 14.66 6.35 21.48
C ARG A 263 13.23 6.11 21.04
N ILE A 264 13.06 5.44 19.90
CA ILE A 264 11.74 5.12 19.36
C ILE A 264 10.93 4.23 20.31
N ASP A 265 11.59 3.33 21.04
CA ASP A 265 10.93 2.43 21.98
C ASP A 265 10.62 3.04 23.35
N GLU A 266 10.96 4.32 23.55
CA GLU A 266 10.52 5.15 24.68
C GLU A 266 9.24 5.95 24.34
N ILE A 267 8.74 5.86 23.10
CA ILE A 267 7.50 6.52 22.70
C ILE A 267 6.31 5.68 23.21
N ASP A 268 5.51 6.24 24.10
CA ASP A 268 4.25 5.68 24.59
C ASP A 268 3.18 6.78 24.75
N ASP A 269 2.04 6.46 25.36
CA ASP A 269 0.89 7.35 25.46
C ASP A 269 1.14 8.64 26.29
N HIS A 270 2.19 8.70 27.14
CA HIS A 270 2.50 9.89 27.94
C HIS A 270 2.81 11.15 27.13
N ILE A 271 3.18 10.99 25.85
CA ILE A 271 3.51 12.10 24.94
C ILE A 271 2.28 12.69 24.23
N ILE A 272 1.11 12.06 24.38
CA ILE A 272 -0.14 12.53 23.77
C ILE A 272 -0.91 13.32 24.83
N ALA A 273 -1.34 14.53 24.47
CA ALA A 273 -2.26 15.29 25.32
C ALA A 273 -3.63 14.60 25.33
N VAL A 274 -4.13 14.30 26.53
CA VAL A 274 -5.47 13.74 26.80
C VAL A 274 -6.54 14.79 26.56
#